data_AF-A0A5P6A903-F1
#
_entry.id   AF-A0A5P6A903-F1
#
_cell.length_a   1.000
_cell.length_b   1.000
_cell.length_c   1.000
_cell.angle_alpha   90.00
_cell.angle_beta   90.00
_cell.angle_gamma   90.00
#
_symmetry.space_group_name_H-M   'P 1'
#
loop_
_entity.id
_entity.type
_entity.pdbx_description
1 polymer ?
#
loop_
_entity_poly.entity_id
_entity_poly.type
_entity_poly.pdbx_seq_one_letter_code
_entity_poly.pdbx_strand_id
1 'polypeptide(L)'
;MLAAKECTNIYAPLANRLGIGQLKWELEDYCFRYLHPDEYKRIAKLLHERRIDREHYIDEFVGHLRSEMKTEGVKAEVYGRPKHIYSIWRKMQKNTSPLMSCLMCARYVLSRSACRTAMPHWG
;
A
#
# COMPACT_ATOMS: atom_id res chain seq x y z
N MET A 1 21.49 -11.44 8.98
CA MET A 1 22.39 -10.81 7.99
C MET A 1 22.53 -9.32 8.29
N LEU A 2 23.75 -8.82 8.45
CA LEU A 2 24.06 -7.40 8.65
C LEU A 2 23.56 -6.55 7.45
N ALA A 3 23.75 -7.07 6.23
CA ALA A 3 23.38 -6.44 4.98
C ALA A 3 21.89 -6.05 4.86
N ALA A 4 20.96 -6.86 5.41
CA ALA A 4 19.52 -6.53 5.35
C ALA A 4 19.14 -5.40 6.33
N LYS A 5 19.83 -5.29 7.48
CA LYS A 5 19.66 -4.16 8.41
C LYS A 5 20.24 -2.88 7.81
N GLU A 6 21.43 -2.95 7.23
CA GLU A 6 22.06 -1.84 6.53
C GLU A 6 21.23 -1.38 5.34
N CYS A 7 20.64 -2.30 4.59
CA CYS A 7 19.82 -1.96 3.43
C CYS A 7 18.54 -1.20 3.81
N THR A 8 17.91 -1.59 4.92
CA THR A 8 16.78 -0.85 5.48
C THR A 8 17.20 0.53 6.00
N ASN A 9 18.38 0.65 6.61
CA ASN A 9 18.82 1.89 7.26
C ASN A 9 19.47 2.89 6.30
N ILE A 10 20.05 2.43 5.19
CA ILE A 10 20.83 3.26 4.25
C ILE A 10 20.09 3.39 2.93
N TYR A 11 19.71 2.28 2.28
CA TYR A 11 19.14 2.32 0.94
C TYR A 11 17.67 2.76 0.89
N ALA A 12 16.84 2.39 1.88
CA ALA A 12 15.44 2.85 1.92
C ALA A 12 15.31 4.39 2.08
N PRO A 13 16.11 5.07 2.93
CA PRO A 13 16.16 6.53 2.96
C PRO A 13 16.71 7.16 1.68
N LEU A 14 17.73 6.57 1.05
CA LEU A 14 18.30 7.03 -0.21
C LEU A 14 17.27 6.97 -1.35
N ALA A 15 16.57 5.85 -1.52
CA ALA A 15 15.51 5.70 -2.52
C ALA A 15 14.37 6.71 -2.32
N ASN A 16 14.05 7.03 -1.06
CA ASN A 16 13.07 8.08 -0.73
C ASN A 16 13.54 9.47 -1.19
N ARG A 17 14.82 9.80 -0.98
CA ARG A 17 15.41 11.09 -1.37
C ARG A 17 15.53 11.26 -2.88
N LEU A 18 15.76 10.17 -3.61
CA LEU A 18 15.81 10.14 -5.07
C LEU A 18 14.41 10.16 -5.72
N GLY A 19 13.33 10.19 -4.92
CA GLY A 19 11.96 10.18 -5.42
C GLY A 19 11.48 8.80 -5.90
N ILE A 20 12.25 7.73 -5.66
CA ILE A 20 11.96 6.37 -6.13
C ILE A 20 11.27 5.58 -5.02
N GLY A 21 10.01 5.95 -4.73
CA GLY A 21 9.22 5.32 -3.68
C GLY A 21 8.98 3.81 -3.91
N GLN A 22 8.91 3.37 -5.16
CA GLN A 22 8.75 1.95 -5.50
C GLN A 22 9.94 1.12 -5.02
N LEU A 23 11.16 1.53 -5.37
CA LEU A 23 12.40 0.85 -4.98
C LEU A 23 12.55 0.76 -3.46
N LYS A 24 12.20 1.84 -2.75
CA LYS A 24 12.19 1.83 -1.29
C LYS A 24 11.37 0.68 -0.73
N TRP A 25 10.12 0.54 -1.19
CA TRP A 25 9.23 -0.48 -0.64
C TRP A 25 9.64 -1.90 -1.03
N GLU A 26 10.14 -2.08 -2.24
CA GLU A 26 10.67 -3.38 -2.69
C GLU A 26 11.87 -3.82 -1.83
N LEU A 27 12.80 -2.90 -1.55
CA LEU A 27 13.93 -3.14 -0.67
C LEU A 27 13.49 -3.41 0.78
N GLU A 28 12.52 -2.65 1.29
CA GLU A 28 11.95 -2.85 2.62
C GLU A 28 11.32 -4.25 2.76
N ASP A 29 10.50 -4.68 1.80
CA ASP A 29 9.88 -6.02 1.81
C ASP A 29 10.92 -7.13 1.66
N TYR A 30 11.92 -6.94 0.80
CA TYR A 30 13.01 -7.90 0.63
C TYR A 30 13.79 -8.07 1.94
N CYS A 31 14.24 -6.98 2.56
CA CYS A 31 14.95 -7.03 3.84
C CYS A 31 14.10 -7.66 4.93
N PHE A 32 12.81 -7.31 5.00
CA PHE A 32 11.89 -7.86 5.98
C PHE A 32 11.75 -9.39 5.83
N ARG A 33 11.71 -9.91 4.61
CA ARG A 33 11.66 -11.36 4.34
C ARG A 33 12.86 -12.12 4.92
N TYR A 34 14.06 -11.53 4.91
CA TYR A 34 15.26 -12.18 5.46
C TYR A 34 15.44 -11.94 6.95
N LEU A 35 15.04 -10.78 7.46
CA LEU A 35 15.19 -10.44 8.87
C LEU A 35 14.11 -11.09 9.75
N HIS A 36 12.90 -11.24 9.22
CA HIS A 36 11.72 -11.75 9.93
C HIS A 36 10.92 -12.72 9.04
N PRO A 37 11.50 -13.88 8.67
CA PRO A 37 10.89 -14.80 7.71
C PRO A 37 9.54 -15.37 8.16
N ASP A 38 9.37 -15.63 9.46
CA ASP A 38 8.13 -16.22 9.99
C ASP A 38 6.98 -15.20 9.98
N GLU A 39 7.25 -13.96 10.39
CA GLU A 39 6.28 -12.87 10.29
C GLU A 39 5.91 -12.55 8.84
N TYR A 40 6.90 -12.56 7.94
CA TYR A 40 6.65 -12.39 6.51
C TYR A 40 5.70 -13.47 5.99
N LYS A 41 5.99 -14.75 6.27
CA LYS A 41 5.15 -15.88 5.86
C LYS A 41 3.75 -15.79 6.46
N ARG A 42 3.65 -15.41 7.74
CA ARG A 42 2.36 -15.25 8.43
C ARG A 42 1.49 -14.19 7.74
N ILE A 43 2.04 -13.02 7.47
CA ILE A 43 1.29 -11.94 6.79
C ILE A 43 0.97 -12.31 5.34
N ALA A 44 1.91 -12.93 4.62
CA ALA A 44 1.69 -13.40 3.25
C ALA A 44 0.56 -14.43 3.17
N LYS A 45 0.51 -15.38 4.12
CA LYS A 45 -0.57 -16.37 4.21
C LYS A 45 -1.93 -15.71 4.45
N LEU A 46 -2.01 -14.78 5.41
CA LEU A 46 -3.24 -14.04 5.70
C LEU A 46 -3.72 -13.19 4.52
N LEU A 47 -2.79 -12.58 3.77
CA LEU A 47 -3.11 -11.84 2.55
C LEU A 47 -3.65 -12.75 1.45
N HIS A 48 -3.12 -13.97 1.36
CA HIS A 48 -3.56 -14.97 0.39
C HIS A 48 -4.93 -15.52 0.72
N GLU A 49 -5.19 -15.88 1.97
CA GLU A 49 -6.48 -16.39 2.45
C GLU A 49 -7.63 -15.39 2.20
N ARG A 50 -7.34 -14.09 2.27
CA ARG A 50 -8.33 -13.02 2.06
C ARG A 50 -8.27 -12.37 0.69
N ARG A 51 -7.63 -13.02 -0.29
CA ARG A 51 -7.45 -12.44 -1.61
C ARG A 51 -8.78 -12.06 -2.26
N ILE A 52 -9.76 -12.96 -2.23
CA ILE A 52 -11.07 -12.77 -2.87
C ILE A 52 -11.81 -11.60 -2.19
N ASP A 53 -11.92 -11.63 -0.86
CA ASP A 53 -12.55 -10.55 -0.09
C ASP A 53 -11.94 -9.18 -0.40
N ARG A 54 -10.61 -9.13 -0.52
CA ARG A 54 -9.87 -7.90 -0.83
C ARG A 54 -10.11 -7.42 -2.25
N GLU A 55 -10.10 -8.32 -3.22
CA GLU A 55 -10.37 -7.98 -4.62
C GLU A 55 -11.80 -7.42 -4.75
N HIS A 56 -12.79 -8.08 -4.17
CA HIS A 56 -14.18 -7.57 -4.15
C HIS A 56 -14.30 -6.20 -3.46
N TYR A 57 -13.72 -6.03 -2.27
CA TYR A 57 -13.77 -4.76 -1.55
C TYR A 57 -13.11 -3.62 -2.34
N ILE A 58 -11.96 -3.90 -2.98
CA ILE A 58 -11.27 -2.92 -3.82
C ILE A 58 -12.12 -2.57 -5.04
N ASP A 59 -12.72 -3.55 -5.70
CA ASP A 59 -13.53 -3.33 -6.90
C ASP A 59 -14.80 -2.54 -6.59
N GLU A 60 -15.50 -2.84 -5.50
CA GLU A 60 -16.66 -2.07 -5.04
C GLU A 60 -16.27 -0.61 -4.73
N PHE A 61 -15.18 -0.41 -3.98
CA PHE A 61 -14.73 0.94 -3.62
C PHE A 61 -14.24 1.74 -4.83
N VAL A 62 -13.49 1.11 -5.73
CA VAL A 62 -13.06 1.73 -7.00
C VAL A 62 -14.26 2.04 -7.89
N GLY A 63 -15.26 1.16 -7.94
CA GLY A 63 -16.51 1.38 -8.66
C GLY A 63 -17.25 2.61 -8.13
N HIS A 64 -17.38 2.72 -6.80
CA HIS A 64 -17.99 3.88 -6.14
C HIS A 64 -17.24 5.18 -6.48
N LEU A 65 -15.93 5.20 -6.27
CA LEU A 65 -15.09 6.37 -6.60
C LEU A 65 -15.21 6.77 -8.07
N ARG A 66 -15.20 5.81 -9.00
CA ARG A 66 -15.37 6.10 -10.42
C ARG A 66 -16.72 6.74 -10.73
N SER A 67 -17.78 6.30 -10.04
CA SER A 67 -19.11 6.88 -10.19
C SER A 67 -19.14 8.33 -9.70
N GLU A 68 -18.60 8.61 -8.52
CA GLU A 68 -18.52 9.99 -7.97
C GLU A 68 -17.70 10.90 -8.89
N MET A 69 -16.53 10.45 -9.34
CA MET A 69 -15.68 11.22 -10.24
C MET A 69 -16.36 11.51 -11.58
N LYS A 70 -17.18 10.58 -12.09
CA LYS A 70 -17.97 10.78 -13.31
C LYS A 70 -19.03 11.85 -13.11
N THR A 71 -19.71 11.85 -11.97
CA THR A 71 -20.72 12.87 -11.61
C THR A 71 -20.11 14.26 -11.54
N GLU A 72 -18.88 14.38 -11.03
CA GLU A 72 -18.13 15.64 -10.98
C GLU A 72 -17.42 16.01 -12.30
N GLY A 73 -17.50 15.17 -13.33
CA GLY A 73 -16.83 15.41 -14.62
C GLY A 73 -15.30 15.25 -14.57
N VAL A 74 -14.75 14.64 -13.52
CA VAL A 74 -13.31 14.42 -13.35
C VAL A 74 -12.86 13.22 -14.18
N LYS A 75 -12.06 13.47 -15.22
CA LYS A 75 -11.41 12.40 -16.00
C LYS A 75 -10.21 11.84 -15.25
N ALA A 76 -10.42 10.69 -14.62
CA ALA A 76 -9.42 9.99 -13.82
C ALA A 76 -9.40 8.50 -14.07
N GLU A 77 -8.22 7.93 -13.96
CA GLU A 77 -8.07 6.49 -13.76
C GLU A 77 -7.91 6.23 -12.26
N VAL A 78 -8.72 5.30 -11.74
CA VAL A 78 -8.66 4.85 -10.36
C VAL A 78 -8.39 3.36 -10.36
N TYR A 79 -7.37 2.95 -9.62
CA TYR A 79 -7.07 1.55 -9.37
C TYR A 79 -6.53 1.36 -7.96
N GLY A 80 -6.85 0.21 -7.37
CA GLY A 80 -6.31 -0.20 -6.08
C GLY A 80 -4.95 -0.87 -6.24
N ARG A 81 -3.93 -0.36 -5.54
CA ARG A 81 -2.62 -1.00 -5.43
C ARG A 81 -2.52 -1.72 -4.08
N PRO A 82 -2.12 -3.01 -4.05
CA PRO A 82 -1.90 -3.70 -2.78
C PRO A 82 -0.82 -3.00 -1.96
N LYS A 83 -0.98 -3.04 -0.63
CA LYS A 83 0.08 -2.59 0.29
C LYS A 83 1.18 -3.65 0.37
N HIS A 84 2.40 -3.15 0.54
CA HIS A 84 3.59 -3.96 0.77
C HIS A 84 3.59 -4.57 2.19
N ILE A 85 4.14 -5.78 2.32
CA ILE A 85 4.03 -6.61 3.54
C ILE A 85 4.69 -5.91 4.74
N TYR A 86 5.87 -5.30 4.54
CA TYR A 86 6.56 -4.56 5.58
C TYR A 86 5.75 -3.37 6.09
N SER A 87 5.01 -2.69 5.19
CA SER A 87 4.14 -1.58 5.59
C SER A 87 2.92 -2.04 6.39
N ILE A 88 2.37 -3.20 6.05
CA ILE A 88 1.29 -3.85 6.83
C ILE A 88 1.81 -4.19 8.22
N TRP A 89 2.96 -4.87 8.29
CA TRP A 89 3.62 -5.20 9.56
C TRP A 89 3.89 -3.96 10.42
N ARG A 90 4.52 -2.92 9.87
CA ARG A 90 4.77 -1.66 10.61
C ARG A 90 3.49 -1.04 11.14
N LYS A 91 2.39 -1.10 10.37
CA LYS A 91 1.10 -0.53 10.81
C LYS A 91 0.47 -1.36 11.93
N MET A 92 0.58 -2.68 11.86
CA MET A 92 0.17 -3.59 12.95
C MET A 92 0.95 -3.33 14.24
N GLN A 93 2.25 -3.00 14.15
CA GLN A 93 3.07 -2.70 15.31
C GLN A 93 2.74 -1.32 15.94
N LYS A 94 2.37 -0.34 15.12
CA LYS A 94 2.17 1.05 15.57
C LYS A 94 0.75 1.36 16.04
N ASN A 95 -0.26 0.71 15.48
CA ASN A 95 -1.65 0.95 15.82
C ASN A 95 -2.26 -0.33 16.37
N THR A 96 -3.07 -0.23 17.42
CA THR A 96 -4.00 -1.28 17.91
C THR A 96 -5.15 -1.56 16.93
N SER A 97 -4.97 -1.24 15.64
CA SER A 97 -5.98 -1.43 14.61
C SER A 97 -6.06 -2.92 14.28
N PRO A 98 -7.26 -3.51 14.20
CA PRO A 98 -7.41 -4.93 13.90
C PRO A 98 -6.66 -5.31 12.62
N LEU A 99 -5.98 -6.46 12.66
CA LEU A 99 -5.28 -7.08 11.53
C LEU A 99 -6.12 -7.04 10.25
N MET A 100 -7.43 -7.25 10.40
CA MET A 100 -8.44 -7.12 9.36
C MET A 100 -8.41 -5.77 8.63
N SER A 101 -8.42 -4.66 9.36
CA SER A 101 -8.39 -3.33 8.76
C SER A 101 -7.12 -3.10 7.95
N CYS A 102 -5.98 -3.62 8.40
CA CYS A 102 -4.71 -3.47 7.70
C CYS A 102 -4.63 -4.31 6.42
N LEU A 103 -5.22 -5.52 6.41
CA LEU A 103 -5.25 -6.40 5.24
C LEU A 103 -6.18 -5.88 4.14
N MET A 104 -7.27 -5.21 4.50
CA MET A 104 -8.22 -4.60 3.54
C MET A 104 -7.72 -3.26 2.96
N CYS A 105 -6.68 -2.67 3.53
CA CYS A 105 -6.16 -1.39 3.05
C CYS A 105 -5.45 -1.52 1.68
N ALA A 106 -6.03 -0.95 0.62
CA ALA A 106 -5.33 -0.64 -0.62
C ALA A 106 -4.80 0.80 -0.61
N ARG A 107 -3.84 1.10 -1.49
CA ARG A 107 -3.51 2.47 -1.89
C ARG A 107 -4.22 2.75 -3.20
N TYR A 108 -5.05 3.78 -3.25
CA TYR A 108 -5.67 4.22 -4.50
C TYR A 108 -4.76 5.23 -5.19
N VAL A 109 -4.57 5.04 -6.50
CA VAL A 109 -3.78 5.95 -7.34
C VAL A 109 -4.74 6.61 -8.32
N LEU A 110 -4.66 7.94 -8.37
CA LEU A 110 -5.41 8.78 -9.31
C LEU A 110 -4.46 9.35 -10.35
N SER A 111 -4.96 9.62 -11.56
CA SER A 111 -4.20 10.35 -12.57
C SER A 111 -3.83 11.76 -12.07
N ARG A 112 -2.70 12.31 -12.56
CA ARG A 112 -2.22 13.64 -12.14
C ARG A 112 -3.21 14.77 -12.46
N SER A 113 -4.00 14.63 -13.52
CA SER A 113 -5.07 15.58 -13.86
C SER A 113 -6.18 15.55 -12.80
N ALA A 114 -6.55 14.37 -12.33
CA ALA A 114 -7.61 14.18 -11.36
C ALA A 114 -7.27 14.63 -9.94
N CYS A 115 -6.02 14.43 -9.51
CA CYS A 115 -5.58 14.80 -8.16
C CYS A 115 -5.75 16.32 -7.88
N ARG A 116 -5.54 17.17 -8.90
CA ARG A 116 -5.72 18.63 -8.77
C ARG A 116 -7.18 19.07 -8.73
N THR A 117 -8.06 18.36 -9.44
CA THR A 117 -9.50 18.64 -9.43
C THR A 117 -10.16 18.05 -8.18
N ALA A 118 -9.60 16.98 -7.62
CA ALA A 118 -10.06 16.31 -6.41
C ALA A 118 -9.77 17.12 -5.11
N MET A 119 -8.60 17.75 -5.00
CA MET A 119 -8.18 18.38 -3.74
C MET A 119 -9.02 19.55 -3.18
N PRO A 120 -9.77 20.36 -3.95
CA PRO A 120 -10.54 21.48 -3.39
C PRO A 120 -11.76 21.07 -2.55
N HIS A 121 -12.26 19.83 -2.69
CA HIS A 121 -13.53 19.39 -2.09
C HIS A 121 -13.40 18.35 -0.97
N TRP A 122 -12.20 17.79 -0.75
CA TRP A 122 -11.90 16.89 0.39
C TRP A 122 -11.08 17.64 1.47
N GLY A 123 -11.70 18.67 2.05
CA GLY A 123 -11.20 19.42 3.22
C GLY A 123 -11.74 18.87 4.53
#